data_AF-A0AAE8HY36-F1
#
_entry.id   AF-A0AAE8HY36-F1
#
_cell.length_a   1.000
_cell.length_b   1.000
_cell.length_c   1.000
_cell.angle_alpha   90.00
_cell.angle_beta   90.00
_cell.angle_gamma   90.00
#
_symmetry.space_group_name_H-M   'P 1'
#
loop_
_entity.id
_entity.type
_entity.pdbx_description
1 polymer ?
#
loop_
_entity_poly.entity_id
_entity_poly.type
_entity_poly.pdbx_seq_one_letter_code
_entity_poly.pdbx_strand_id
1 'polypeptide(L)'
;MRPHVHTMTSRWFTDPAAAGPAPINRTFTPFEESHFTAILEFARNPANENWENLRCLDASGTVVHDMSVGVKAAPSTDKMEAAIKARTGVRQWHNHPSEDSLSHYDWQFAAWSPHIEILVLNKRESFFVGRIVKEDDRFNHIFPWLSRLSTDLHFEIDRIAKKQKLDFSLFEPLSKLTGHILNTALATCCSSVRYAYHLSPDDQAVVAACSSLRILQDGLEYARLAIEQEFECLRLWKTLKTADDRAQALEFMRNVGSEGR
;
A
#
# COMPACT_ATOMS: atom_id res chain seq x y z
N MET A 1 -26.52 30.42 -19.11
CA MET A 1 -26.12 29.46 -18.07
C MET A 1 -25.27 28.39 -18.72
N ARG A 2 -23.99 28.26 -18.34
CA ARG A 2 -23.17 27.11 -18.74
C ARG A 2 -23.37 26.01 -17.70
N PRO A 3 -23.47 24.74 -18.10
CA PRO A 3 -23.63 23.64 -17.15
C PRO A 3 -22.42 23.61 -16.22
N HIS A 4 -22.67 23.44 -14.92
CA HIS A 4 -21.63 23.09 -13.96
C HIS A 4 -20.98 21.80 -14.43
N VAL A 5 -19.76 21.91 -14.93
CA VAL A 5 -18.88 20.75 -15.06
C VAL A 5 -18.63 20.30 -13.62
N HIS A 6 -19.31 19.24 -13.21
CA HIS A 6 -18.90 18.48 -12.03
C HIS A 6 -17.50 17.95 -12.32
N THR A 7 -16.47 18.71 -11.94
CA THR A 7 -15.14 18.18 -11.75
C THR A 7 -15.24 17.21 -10.59
N MET A 8 -15.49 15.93 -10.90
CA MET A 8 -15.21 14.85 -9.96
C MET A 8 -13.70 14.87 -9.70
N THR A 9 -13.29 15.33 -8.53
CA THR A 9 -11.89 15.22 -8.10
C THR A 9 -11.84 14.41 -6.81
N SER A 10 -11.50 13.14 -7.01
CA SER A 10 -10.91 12.17 -6.09
C SER A 10 -10.07 12.83 -4.99
N ARG A 11 -10.59 12.87 -3.76
CA ARG A 11 -9.87 13.40 -2.60
C ARG A 11 -8.88 12.38 -2.08
N TRP A 12 -7.67 12.46 -2.63
CA TRP A 12 -6.31 12.16 -2.11
C TRP A 12 -5.33 12.21 -3.29
N PHE A 13 -5.82 11.81 -4.47
CA PHE A 13 -5.19 11.99 -5.77
C PHE A 13 -5.92 13.07 -6.57
N THR A 14 -6.16 14.23 -5.93
CA THR A 14 -6.77 15.42 -6.57
C THR A 14 -5.84 16.06 -7.58
N ASP A 15 -4.56 15.71 -7.55
CA ASP A 15 -3.58 16.11 -8.55
C ASP A 15 -3.32 14.95 -9.52
N PRO A 16 -3.87 15.00 -10.75
CA PRO A 16 -3.57 14.04 -11.81
C PRO A 16 -2.07 14.02 -12.20
N ALA A 17 -1.31 15.06 -11.85
CA ALA A 17 0.12 15.18 -12.09
C ALA A 17 0.98 14.60 -10.96
N ALA A 18 0.40 14.20 -9.82
CA ALA A 18 1.14 13.53 -8.75
C ALA A 18 1.72 12.21 -9.28
N ALA A 19 3.03 12.18 -9.48
CA ALA A 19 3.80 10.98 -9.79
C ALA A 19 4.55 10.54 -8.53
N GLY A 20 4.47 9.26 -8.19
CA GLY A 20 5.19 8.71 -7.04
C GLY A 20 4.54 8.99 -5.67
N PRO A 21 5.26 8.71 -4.58
CA PRO A 21 4.79 8.84 -3.22
C PRO A 21 4.66 10.31 -2.80
N ALA A 22 3.51 10.72 -2.26
CA ALA A 22 3.28 12.11 -1.83
C ALA A 22 2.80 12.21 -0.37
N PRO A 23 3.37 13.11 0.45
CA PRO A 23 2.80 13.44 1.74
C PRO A 23 1.45 14.16 1.54
N ILE A 24 0.48 13.87 2.40
CA ILE A 24 -0.86 14.49 2.35
C ILE A 24 -1.20 15.20 3.65
N ASN A 25 -1.87 16.35 3.50
CA ASN A 25 -2.56 17.00 4.60
C ASN A 25 -3.90 16.31 4.80
N ARG A 26 -4.23 16.01 6.05
CA ARG A 26 -5.52 15.42 6.41
C ARG A 26 -6.66 16.39 6.08
N THR A 27 -7.40 16.10 5.01
CA THR A 27 -8.56 16.91 4.57
C THR A 27 -9.80 16.03 4.44
N PHE A 28 -10.64 16.03 5.47
CA PHE A 28 -11.90 15.27 5.52
C PHE A 28 -13.12 16.19 5.49
N THR A 29 -14.22 15.74 4.87
CA THR A 29 -15.56 16.31 5.13
C THR A 29 -15.99 15.99 6.57
N PRO A 30 -16.96 16.71 7.14
CA PRO A 30 -17.52 16.33 8.45
C PRO A 30 -18.06 14.90 8.51
N PHE A 31 -18.63 14.40 7.41
CA PHE A 31 -19.14 13.03 7.30
C PHE A 31 -18.00 12.00 7.31
N GLU A 32 -16.99 12.23 6.49
CA GLU A 32 -15.74 11.47 6.45
C GLU A 32 -15.06 11.44 7.83
N GLU A 33 -14.94 12.59 8.50
CA GLU A 33 -14.33 12.72 9.82
C GLU A 33 -15.06 11.90 10.89
N SER A 34 -16.40 11.86 10.84
CA SER A 34 -17.20 11.01 11.72
C SER A 34 -16.90 9.52 11.50
N HIS A 35 -16.75 9.08 10.25
CA HIS A 35 -16.44 7.67 9.95
C HIS A 35 -14.98 7.32 10.23
N PHE A 36 -14.06 8.25 9.99
CA PHE A 36 -12.66 8.12 10.35
C PHE A 36 -12.53 7.89 11.86
N THR A 37 -13.18 8.73 12.67
CA THR A 37 -13.20 8.61 14.13
C THR A 37 -13.74 7.24 14.56
N ALA A 38 -14.83 6.77 13.97
CA ALA A 38 -15.40 5.47 14.31
C ALA A 38 -14.47 4.29 13.95
N ILE A 39 -13.70 4.36 12.86
CA ILE A 39 -12.69 3.35 12.53
C ILE A 39 -11.52 3.40 13.52
N LEU A 40 -11.06 4.59 13.90
CA LEU A 40 -9.98 4.72 14.90
C LEU A 40 -10.41 4.20 16.27
N GLU A 41 -11.63 4.50 16.72
CA GLU A 41 -12.19 3.93 17.94
C GLU A 41 -12.26 2.40 17.87
N PHE A 42 -12.65 1.84 16.73
CA PHE A 42 -12.63 0.40 16.50
C PHE A 42 -11.22 -0.18 16.62
N ALA A 43 -10.22 0.45 15.99
CA ALA A 43 -8.82 0.01 15.99
C ALA A 43 -8.14 0.12 17.36
N ARG A 44 -8.56 1.09 18.19
CA ARG A 44 -8.04 1.30 19.54
C ARG A 44 -8.65 0.37 20.59
N ASN A 45 -9.75 -0.29 20.26
CA ASN A 45 -10.42 -1.20 21.18
C ASN A 45 -9.60 -2.51 21.31
N PRO A 46 -9.10 -2.88 22.51
CA PRO A 46 -8.34 -4.11 22.70
C PRO A 46 -9.09 -5.39 22.31
N ALA A 47 -10.42 -5.38 22.33
CA ALA A 47 -11.23 -6.53 21.89
C ALA A 47 -11.11 -6.79 20.36
N ASN A 48 -10.65 -5.80 19.60
CA ASN A 48 -10.58 -5.82 18.14
C ASN A 48 -9.12 -5.94 17.63
N GLU A 49 -8.16 -6.33 18.46
CA GLU A 49 -6.72 -6.33 18.10
C GLU A 49 -6.41 -7.06 16.78
N ASN A 50 -7.15 -8.12 16.46
CA ASN A 50 -6.99 -8.91 15.24
C ASN A 50 -8.07 -8.65 14.17
N TRP A 51 -8.88 -7.62 14.37
CA TRP A 51 -10.07 -7.35 13.57
C TRP A 51 -9.87 -6.13 12.68
N GLU A 52 -10.45 -6.21 11.49
CA GLU A 52 -10.52 -5.16 10.50
C GLU A 52 -11.96 -4.72 10.32
N ASN A 53 -12.15 -3.42 10.15
CA ASN A 53 -13.39 -2.76 9.82
C ASN A 53 -13.20 -2.12 8.46
N LEU A 54 -13.93 -2.59 7.45
CA LEU A 54 -13.93 -2.02 6.11
C LEU A 54 -15.21 -1.23 5.90
N ARG A 55 -15.07 0.04 5.50
CA ARG A 55 -16.16 0.93 5.11
C ARG A 55 -16.02 1.28 3.63
N CYS A 56 -17.13 1.22 2.90
CA CYS A 56 -17.20 1.64 1.51
C CYS A 56 -18.02 2.93 1.42
N LEU A 57 -17.39 4.02 1.03
CA LEU A 57 -18.00 5.32 0.83
C LEU A 57 -18.00 5.69 -0.64
N ASP A 58 -18.89 6.60 -1.02
CA ASP A 58 -18.84 7.21 -2.34
C ASP A 58 -17.64 8.19 -2.48
N ALA A 59 -17.24 8.51 -3.70
CA ALA A 59 -16.09 9.39 -3.96
C ALA A 59 -16.25 10.80 -3.37
N SER A 60 -17.50 11.26 -3.16
CA SER A 60 -17.77 12.57 -2.56
C SER A 60 -17.65 12.56 -1.03
N GLY A 61 -17.58 11.38 -0.41
CA GLY A 61 -17.50 11.25 1.05
C GLY A 61 -18.77 11.74 1.74
N THR A 62 -19.93 11.40 1.19
CA THR A 62 -21.25 11.80 1.70
C THR A 62 -22.18 10.63 1.98
N VAL A 63 -21.91 9.45 1.39
CA VAL A 63 -22.74 8.25 1.55
C VAL A 63 -21.87 7.04 1.86
N VAL A 64 -22.29 6.22 2.83
CA VAL A 64 -21.77 4.87 3.06
C VAL A 64 -22.60 3.87 2.27
N HIS A 65 -21.97 3.12 1.36
CA HIS A 65 -22.60 2.04 0.61
C HIS A 65 -22.77 0.79 1.47
N ASP A 66 -21.73 0.42 2.22
CA ASP A 66 -21.79 -0.67 3.19
C ASP A 66 -20.61 -0.65 4.16
N MET A 67 -20.64 -1.53 5.16
CA MET A 67 -19.51 -1.84 6.02
C MET A 67 -19.42 -3.33 6.33
N SER A 68 -18.20 -3.81 6.56
CA SER A 68 -17.93 -5.17 6.98
C SER A 68 -16.86 -5.20 8.05
N VAL A 69 -16.83 -6.32 8.77
CA VAL A 69 -15.85 -6.58 9.81
C VAL A 69 -15.33 -8.00 9.61
N GLY A 70 -14.03 -8.20 9.70
CA GLY A 70 -13.39 -9.51 9.53
C GLY A 70 -12.10 -9.64 10.31
N VAL A 71 -11.58 -10.86 10.40
CA VAL A 71 -10.30 -11.14 11.07
C VAL A 71 -9.21 -11.17 10.02
N LYS A 72 -8.23 -10.25 10.11
CA LYS A 72 -7.05 -10.19 9.21
C LYS A 72 -7.34 -10.12 7.69
N ALA A 73 -8.49 -9.54 7.35
CA ALA A 73 -8.93 -9.06 6.03
C ALA A 73 -10.46 -8.91 6.11
N ALA A 74 -10.97 -7.71 6.34
CA ALA A 74 -12.42 -7.51 6.30
C ALA A 74 -12.93 -7.77 4.87
N PRO A 75 -13.86 -8.74 4.66
CA PRO A 75 -14.28 -9.10 3.31
C PRO A 75 -15.15 -8.00 2.71
N SER A 76 -15.06 -7.79 1.40
CA SER A 76 -16.06 -6.97 0.72
C SER A 76 -17.42 -7.66 0.72
N THR A 77 -18.48 -6.87 0.90
CA THR A 77 -19.86 -7.35 0.77
C THR A 77 -20.33 -7.23 -0.68
N ASP A 78 -21.40 -7.95 -1.03
CA ASP A 78 -22.03 -7.84 -2.35
C ASP A 78 -22.42 -6.40 -2.71
N LYS A 79 -22.79 -5.58 -1.71
CA LYS A 79 -23.12 -4.16 -1.92
C LYS A 79 -21.88 -3.34 -2.25
N MET A 80 -20.75 -3.61 -1.59
CA MET A 80 -19.48 -2.97 -1.91
C MET A 80 -19.03 -3.36 -3.32
N GLU A 81 -19.09 -4.65 -3.66
CA GLU A 81 -18.74 -5.13 -4.99
C GLU A 81 -19.63 -4.54 -6.08
N ALA A 82 -20.93 -4.42 -5.83
CA ALA A 82 -21.86 -3.80 -6.76
C ALA A 82 -21.51 -2.32 -6.99
N ALA A 83 -21.18 -1.57 -5.93
CA ALA A 83 -20.76 -0.18 -6.04
C ALA A 83 -19.45 -0.03 -6.84
N ILE A 84 -18.49 -0.94 -6.63
CA ILE A 84 -17.23 -0.98 -7.38
C ILE A 84 -17.47 -1.24 -8.87
N LYS A 85 -18.29 -2.26 -9.19
CA LYS A 85 -18.63 -2.64 -10.57
C LYS A 85 -19.42 -1.55 -11.29
N ALA A 86 -20.25 -0.80 -10.56
CA ALA A 86 -21.08 0.27 -11.12
C ALA A 86 -20.30 1.52 -11.58
N ARG A 87 -18.96 1.55 -11.40
CA ARG A 87 -18.09 2.70 -11.73
C ARG A 87 -18.52 4.02 -11.07
N THR A 88 -19.32 3.95 -10.02
CA THR A 88 -19.44 5.02 -9.04
C THR A 88 -18.09 5.09 -8.35
N GLY A 89 -17.33 6.18 -8.49
CA GLY A 89 -16.06 6.29 -7.76
C GLY A 89 -16.33 6.02 -6.28
N VAL A 90 -15.61 5.06 -5.68
CA VAL A 90 -15.78 4.66 -4.29
C VAL A 90 -14.45 4.72 -3.56
N ARG A 91 -14.53 4.93 -2.26
CA ARG A 91 -13.40 5.01 -1.35
C ARG A 91 -13.60 3.96 -0.28
N GLN A 92 -12.60 3.10 -0.13
CA GLN A 92 -12.58 2.04 0.84
C GLN A 92 -11.66 2.42 1.99
N TRP A 93 -12.21 2.46 3.18
CA TRP A 93 -11.52 2.87 4.38
C TRP A 93 -11.50 1.72 5.35
N HIS A 94 -10.33 1.36 5.82
CA HIS A 94 -10.21 0.29 6.80
C HIS A 94 -9.10 0.54 7.80
N ASN A 95 -9.28 0.02 9.01
CA ASN A 95 -8.16 -0.15 9.92
C ASN A 95 -7.44 -1.43 9.52
N HIS A 96 -6.14 -1.33 9.32
CA HIS A 96 -5.32 -2.50 9.08
C HIS A 96 -4.68 -2.93 10.41
N PRO A 97 -4.63 -4.23 10.74
CA PRO A 97 -4.09 -4.71 11.99
C PRO A 97 -2.56 -4.76 11.94
N SER A 98 -1.96 -4.78 10.74
CA SER A 98 -0.55 -4.40 10.57
C SER A 98 -0.44 -2.89 10.59
N GLU A 99 0.53 -2.37 11.35
CA GLU A 99 0.52 -0.98 11.79
C GLU A 99 0.82 0.04 10.66
N ASP A 100 1.25 -0.32 9.44
CA ASP A 100 2.07 0.66 8.69
C ASP A 100 1.98 0.67 7.16
N SER A 101 1.01 -0.01 6.55
CA SER A 101 0.89 -0.01 5.08
C SER A 101 -0.35 -0.67 4.52
N LEU A 102 -0.61 -0.38 3.24
CA LEU A 102 -1.45 -1.20 2.37
C LEU A 102 -0.84 -2.59 2.16
N SER A 103 -1.66 -3.61 2.36
CA SER A 103 -1.34 -5.01 2.08
C SER A 103 -1.41 -5.33 0.59
N HIS A 104 -0.93 -6.50 0.19
CA HIS A 104 -1.10 -6.97 -1.18
C HIS A 104 -2.58 -7.23 -1.54
N TYR A 105 -3.43 -7.57 -0.56
CA TYR A 105 -4.87 -7.71 -0.77
C TYR A 105 -5.51 -6.37 -1.11
N ASP A 106 -5.09 -5.30 -0.44
CA ASP A 106 -5.55 -3.94 -0.74
C ASP A 106 -5.15 -3.54 -2.14
N TRP A 107 -3.89 -3.77 -2.51
CA TRP A 107 -3.45 -3.46 -3.87
C TRP A 107 -4.17 -4.30 -4.94
N GLN A 108 -4.43 -5.58 -4.69
CA GLN A 108 -5.25 -6.42 -5.56
C GLN A 108 -6.66 -5.86 -5.69
N PHE A 109 -7.22 -5.38 -4.59
CA PHE A 109 -8.54 -4.77 -4.57
C PHE A 109 -8.60 -3.47 -5.40
N ALA A 110 -7.60 -2.61 -5.25
CA ALA A 110 -7.45 -1.40 -6.06
C ALA A 110 -7.27 -1.72 -7.55
N ALA A 111 -6.76 -2.90 -7.90
CA ALA A 111 -6.58 -3.31 -9.30
C ALA A 111 -7.91 -3.60 -10.01
N TRP A 112 -8.96 -3.98 -9.26
CA TRP A 112 -10.27 -4.30 -9.85
C TRP A 112 -10.98 -3.10 -10.45
N SER A 113 -10.58 -1.87 -10.08
CA SER A 113 -11.08 -0.68 -10.73
C SER A 113 -10.13 0.50 -10.50
N PRO A 114 -9.76 1.24 -11.55
CA PRO A 114 -8.86 2.38 -11.43
C PRO A 114 -9.49 3.59 -10.71
N HIS A 115 -10.73 3.47 -10.24
CA HIS A 115 -11.48 4.52 -9.53
C HIS A 115 -11.64 4.26 -8.03
N ILE A 116 -11.01 3.21 -7.50
CA ILE A 116 -11.02 2.89 -6.07
C ILE A 116 -9.82 3.53 -5.38
N GLU A 117 -10.06 4.16 -4.23
CA GLU A 117 -9.01 4.56 -3.30
C GLU A 117 -9.12 3.71 -2.05
N ILE A 118 -8.00 3.18 -1.58
CA ILE A 118 -7.95 2.43 -0.32
C ILE A 118 -7.16 3.24 0.68
N LEU A 119 -7.76 3.48 1.82
CA LEU A 119 -7.18 4.21 2.94
C LEU A 119 -7.04 3.27 4.13
N VAL A 120 -5.80 3.04 4.54
CA VAL A 120 -5.40 2.27 5.71
C VAL A 120 -5.13 3.20 6.87
N LEU A 121 -5.71 2.90 8.03
CA LEU A 121 -5.47 3.59 9.30
C LEU A 121 -4.73 2.68 10.29
N ASN A 122 -3.78 3.26 11.02
CA ASN A 122 -3.14 2.59 12.15
C ASN A 122 -3.56 3.19 13.51
N LYS A 123 -3.20 2.49 14.59
CA LYS A 123 -3.50 2.91 15.97
C LYS A 123 -2.80 4.21 16.40
N ARG A 124 -1.70 4.56 15.73
CA ARG A 124 -0.88 5.77 15.94
C ARG A 124 -1.37 6.98 15.15
N GLU A 125 -2.48 6.85 14.41
CA GLU A 125 -3.06 7.89 13.54
C GLU A 125 -2.26 8.21 12.27
N SER A 126 -1.27 7.38 11.92
CA SER A 126 -0.75 7.38 10.56
C SER A 126 -1.80 6.78 9.62
N PHE A 127 -1.88 7.35 8.42
CA PHE A 127 -2.76 6.83 7.39
C PHE A 127 -2.09 6.81 6.02
N PHE A 128 -2.42 5.78 5.26
CA PHE A 128 -1.80 5.47 3.98
C PHE A 128 -2.88 5.29 2.94
N VAL A 129 -2.72 5.92 1.79
CA VAL A 129 -3.70 5.89 0.71
C VAL A 129 -3.06 5.29 -0.54
N GLY A 130 -3.75 4.34 -1.15
CA GLY A 130 -3.30 3.62 -2.34
C GLY A 130 -4.35 3.63 -3.44
N ARG A 131 -3.88 3.73 -4.69
CA ARG A 131 -4.70 3.57 -5.89
C ARG A 131 -3.86 3.07 -7.06
N ILE A 132 -4.47 2.26 -7.91
CA ILE A 132 -3.91 1.86 -9.21
C ILE A 132 -4.62 2.69 -10.28
N VAL A 133 -3.89 3.57 -10.99
CA VAL A 133 -4.50 4.50 -11.96
C VAL A 133 -4.67 3.89 -13.35
N LYS A 134 -3.98 2.78 -13.62
CA LYS A 134 -4.11 2.02 -14.85
C LYS A 134 -3.80 0.56 -14.55
N GLU A 135 -4.72 -0.32 -14.93
CA GLU A 135 -4.48 -1.76 -14.87
C GLU A 135 -3.24 -2.12 -15.69
N ASP A 136 -2.35 -2.89 -15.08
CA ASP A 136 -1.11 -3.34 -15.69
C ASP A 136 -0.93 -4.81 -15.33
N ASP A 137 -0.93 -5.68 -16.36
CA ASP A 137 -0.83 -7.13 -16.21
C ASP A 137 0.40 -7.57 -15.39
N ARG A 138 1.43 -6.71 -15.29
CA ARG A 138 2.61 -7.00 -14.46
C ARG A 138 2.26 -7.08 -12.98
N PHE A 139 1.23 -6.37 -12.52
CA PHE A 139 0.81 -6.43 -11.12
C PHE A 139 0.23 -7.79 -10.73
N ASN A 140 -0.41 -8.51 -11.65
CA ASN A 140 -0.92 -9.86 -11.38
C ASN A 140 0.20 -10.83 -10.96
N HIS A 141 1.42 -10.62 -11.47
CA HIS A 141 2.60 -11.40 -11.10
C HIS A 141 3.29 -10.87 -9.84
N ILE A 142 3.26 -9.54 -9.62
CA ILE A 142 3.89 -8.93 -8.45
C ILE A 142 3.10 -9.11 -7.16
N PHE A 143 1.76 -9.06 -7.18
CA PHE A 143 0.96 -9.10 -5.95
C PHE A 143 1.24 -10.31 -5.06
N PRO A 144 1.35 -11.55 -5.59
CA PRO A 144 1.74 -12.70 -4.77
C PRO A 144 3.13 -12.57 -4.16
N TRP A 145 4.04 -11.87 -4.84
CA TRP A 145 5.43 -11.68 -4.41
C TRP A 145 5.59 -10.56 -3.39
N LEU A 146 4.69 -9.57 -3.35
CA LEU A 146 4.77 -8.44 -2.39
C LEU A 146 4.87 -8.89 -0.93
N SER A 147 4.15 -9.94 -0.55
CA SER A 147 4.21 -10.49 0.81
C SER A 147 5.61 -11.02 1.16
N ARG A 148 6.24 -11.73 0.21
CA ARG A 148 7.63 -12.19 0.35
C ARG A 148 8.59 -11.02 0.36
N LEU A 149 8.48 -10.08 -0.58
CA LEU A 149 9.35 -8.90 -0.62
C LEU A 149 9.27 -8.09 0.68
N SER A 150 8.06 -7.91 1.23
CA SER A 150 7.90 -7.23 2.53
C SER A 150 8.69 -7.91 3.64
N THR A 151 8.72 -9.25 3.64
CA THR A 151 9.48 -10.04 4.62
C THR A 151 10.99 -9.92 4.39
N ASP A 152 11.44 -10.05 3.13
CA ASP A 152 12.86 -9.93 2.77
C ASP A 152 13.38 -8.51 3.07
N LEU A 153 12.59 -7.48 2.77
CA LEU A 153 12.87 -6.08 3.09
C LEU A 153 12.98 -5.84 4.60
N HIS A 154 12.10 -6.44 5.40
CA HIS A 154 12.17 -6.34 6.86
C HIS A 154 13.51 -6.86 7.39
N PHE A 155 13.92 -8.06 6.97
CA PHE A 155 15.21 -8.64 7.36
C PHE A 155 16.39 -7.77 6.91
N GLU A 156 16.32 -7.20 5.71
CA GLU A 156 17.37 -6.35 5.18
C GLU A 156 17.47 -5.02 5.93
N ILE A 157 16.35 -4.37 6.24
CA ILE A 157 16.31 -3.16 7.06
C ILE A 157 16.90 -3.43 8.45
N ASP A 158 16.55 -4.55 9.08
CA ASP A 158 17.11 -4.97 10.36
C ASP A 158 18.63 -5.13 10.30
N ARG A 159 19.14 -5.72 9.21
CA ARG A 159 20.58 -5.89 8.97
C ARG A 159 21.27 -4.54 8.80
N ILE A 160 20.69 -3.64 8.01
CA ILE A 160 21.21 -2.28 7.79
C ILE A 160 21.18 -1.48 9.11
N ALA A 161 20.09 -1.52 9.86
CA ALA A 161 19.94 -0.83 11.13
C ALA A 161 20.99 -1.26 12.16
N LYS A 162 21.27 -2.57 12.28
CA LYS A 162 22.36 -3.11 13.11
C LYS A 162 23.72 -2.59 12.67
N LYS A 163 23.99 -2.61 11.36
CA LYS A 163 25.26 -2.11 10.79
C LYS A 163 25.46 -0.61 11.06
N GLN A 164 24.40 0.18 10.95
CA GLN A 164 24.41 1.62 11.20
C GLN A 164 24.30 1.98 12.69
N LYS A 165 24.27 1.00 13.59
CA LYS A 165 24.16 1.18 15.05
C LYS A 165 22.94 2.02 15.45
N LEU A 166 21.80 1.77 14.81
CA LEU A 166 20.52 2.35 15.22
C LEU A 166 20.27 2.03 16.70
N ASP A 167 19.67 2.98 17.42
CA ASP A 167 19.21 2.74 18.79
C ASP A 167 18.24 1.55 18.81
N PHE A 168 18.45 0.62 19.75
CA PHE A 168 17.62 -0.56 19.94
C PHE A 168 16.14 -0.19 20.14
N SER A 169 15.86 0.94 20.78
CA SER A 169 14.49 1.44 20.99
C SER A 169 13.73 1.73 19.69
N LEU A 170 14.45 1.96 18.59
CA LEU A 170 13.89 2.30 17.28
C LEU A 170 13.70 1.09 16.36
N PHE A 171 14.12 -0.11 16.74
CA PHE A 171 13.96 -1.30 15.89
C PHE A 171 12.49 -1.67 15.67
N GLU A 172 11.69 -1.78 16.73
CA GLU A 172 10.28 -2.12 16.59
C GLU A 172 9.50 -1.03 15.79
N PRO A 173 9.66 0.28 16.07
CA PRO A 173 9.04 1.32 15.24
C PRO A 173 9.53 1.35 13.79
N LEU A 174 10.78 1.02 13.51
CA LEU A 174 11.31 0.96 12.15
C LEU A 174 10.76 -0.24 11.38
N SER A 175 10.72 -1.40 12.03
CA SER A 175 10.27 -2.65 11.41
C SER A 175 8.83 -2.55 10.90
N LYS A 176 8.05 -1.75 11.62
CA LYS A 176 6.72 -1.29 11.28
C LYS A 176 6.70 -0.48 9.97
N LEU A 177 7.56 0.52 9.80
CA LEU A 177 7.64 1.32 8.56
C LEU A 177 8.11 0.57 7.29
N THR A 178 8.42 -0.73 7.36
CA THR A 178 8.79 -1.56 6.20
C THR A 178 7.76 -1.47 5.08
N GLY A 179 6.47 -1.51 5.40
CA GLY A 179 5.42 -1.42 4.41
C GLY A 179 5.32 -0.04 3.75
N HIS A 180 5.61 1.03 4.48
CA HIS A 180 5.73 2.37 3.93
C HIS A 180 6.89 2.45 2.91
N ILE A 181 8.03 1.86 3.21
CA ILE A 181 9.19 1.78 2.30
C ILE A 181 8.83 1.00 1.04
N LEU A 182 8.18 -0.16 1.18
CA LEU A 182 7.73 -0.97 0.06
C LEU A 182 6.74 -0.21 -0.85
N ASN A 183 5.73 0.43 -0.27
CA ASN A 183 4.74 1.20 -1.03
C ASN A 183 5.37 2.42 -1.73
N THR A 184 6.33 3.07 -1.07
CA THR A 184 7.14 4.16 -1.66
C THR A 184 7.95 3.64 -2.85
N ALA A 185 8.59 2.47 -2.72
CA ALA A 185 9.32 1.83 -3.81
C ALA A 185 8.41 1.49 -5.00
N LEU A 186 7.26 0.87 -4.73
CA LEU A 186 6.25 0.52 -5.74
C LEU A 186 5.76 1.76 -6.50
N ALA A 187 5.39 2.81 -5.80
CA ALA A 187 4.92 4.06 -6.41
C ALA A 187 6.02 4.75 -7.24
N THR A 188 7.29 4.55 -6.90
CA THR A 188 8.42 5.12 -7.62
C THR A 188 8.77 4.32 -8.88
N CYS A 189 8.75 2.98 -8.80
CA CYS A 189 9.07 2.11 -9.93
C CYS A 189 7.88 1.94 -10.90
N CYS A 190 6.64 2.19 -10.45
CA CYS A 190 5.44 1.90 -11.22
C CYS A 190 4.60 3.16 -11.45
N SER A 191 4.57 3.66 -12.68
CA SER A 191 3.74 4.82 -13.06
C SER A 191 2.23 4.58 -12.94
N SER A 192 1.79 3.33 -12.75
CA SER A 192 0.40 2.95 -12.50
C SER A 192 0.03 2.94 -11.02
N VAL A 193 0.99 2.99 -10.10
CA VAL A 193 0.73 3.04 -8.65
C VAL A 193 0.68 4.50 -8.22
N ARG A 194 -0.28 4.82 -7.37
CA ARG A 194 -0.32 6.07 -6.61
C ARG A 194 -0.33 5.74 -5.14
N TYR A 195 0.56 6.39 -4.41
CA TYR A 195 0.70 6.21 -2.99
C TYR A 195 0.79 7.58 -2.33
N ALA A 196 0.01 7.78 -1.29
CA ALA A 196 0.05 8.98 -0.47
C ALA A 196 0.02 8.59 1.01
N TYR A 197 0.62 9.42 1.85
CA TYR A 197 0.78 9.07 3.26
C TYR A 197 0.75 10.28 4.18
N HIS A 198 0.29 10.04 5.39
CA HIS A 198 0.43 10.94 6.53
C HIS A 198 1.01 10.15 7.69
N LEU A 199 2.14 10.63 8.23
CA LEU A 199 2.79 10.02 9.39
C LEU A 199 2.44 10.81 10.64
N SER A 200 2.11 10.08 11.70
CA SER A 200 2.02 10.61 13.06
C SER A 200 3.35 11.26 13.50
N PRO A 201 3.35 12.17 14.48
CA PRO A 201 4.59 12.76 15.00
C PRO A 201 5.63 11.72 15.44
N ASP A 202 5.19 10.61 16.02
CA ASP A 202 6.08 9.53 16.46
C ASP A 202 6.74 8.84 15.25
N ASP A 203 5.96 8.51 14.22
CA ASP A 203 6.51 7.87 13.02
C ASP A 203 7.39 8.85 12.22
N GLN A 204 7.10 10.16 12.24
CA GLN A 204 7.97 11.19 11.67
C GLN A 204 9.33 11.24 12.37
N ALA A 205 9.36 11.11 13.70
CA ALA A 205 10.61 11.08 14.47
C ALA A 205 11.47 9.85 14.12
N VAL A 206 10.83 8.68 13.97
CA VAL A 206 11.50 7.45 13.53
C VAL A 206 12.07 7.63 12.11
N VAL A 207 11.29 8.22 11.20
CA VAL A 207 11.73 8.49 9.82
C VAL A 207 12.93 9.42 9.78
N ALA A 208 12.91 10.49 10.58
CA ALA A 208 14.01 11.45 10.66
C ALA A 208 15.29 10.79 11.20
N ALA A 209 15.19 10.02 12.29
CA ALA A 209 16.31 9.31 12.88
C ALA A 209 16.94 8.31 11.89
N CYS A 210 16.11 7.49 11.23
CA CYS A 210 16.58 6.49 10.28
C CYS A 210 17.15 7.12 8.99
N SER A 211 16.60 8.25 8.54
CA SER A 211 17.12 9.00 7.40
C SER A 211 18.52 9.57 7.66
N SER A 212 18.79 10.03 8.89
CA SER A 212 20.11 10.56 9.27
C SER A 212 21.23 9.51 9.17
N LEU A 213 20.85 8.23 9.30
CA LEU A 213 21.74 7.06 9.19
C LEU A 213 21.66 6.39 7.81
N ARG A 214 20.95 6.98 6.85
CA ARG A 214 20.68 6.42 5.51
C ARG A 214 19.92 5.09 5.47
N ILE A 215 19.35 4.64 6.59
CA ILE A 215 18.69 3.32 6.68
C ILE A 215 17.47 3.26 5.74
N LEU A 216 16.66 4.32 5.70
CA LEU A 216 15.48 4.37 4.83
C LEU A 216 15.86 4.43 3.35
N GLN A 217 16.91 5.17 3.01
CA GLN A 217 17.40 5.29 1.64
C GLN A 217 17.92 3.95 1.13
N ASP A 218 18.72 3.25 1.93
CA ASP A 218 19.27 1.94 1.57
C ASP A 218 18.14 0.88 1.47
N GLY A 219 17.15 0.91 2.38
CA GLY A 219 15.98 0.03 2.30
C GLY A 219 15.09 0.32 1.08
N LEU A 220 14.91 1.59 0.72
CA LEU A 220 14.19 1.98 -0.49
C LEU A 220 14.92 1.51 -1.75
N GLU A 221 16.23 1.66 -1.80
CA GLU A 221 17.06 1.18 -2.92
C GLU A 221 16.95 -0.33 -3.07
N TYR A 222 17.05 -1.08 -1.98
CA TYR A 222 16.84 -2.53 -1.99
C TYR A 222 15.47 -2.91 -2.55
N ALA A 223 14.39 -2.32 -2.03
CA ALA A 223 13.02 -2.63 -2.46
C ALA A 223 12.83 -2.31 -3.95
N ARG A 224 13.36 -1.17 -4.42
CA ARG A 224 13.29 -0.77 -5.81
C ARG A 224 14.00 -1.74 -6.73
N LEU A 225 15.25 -2.10 -6.41
CA LEU A 225 16.03 -3.05 -7.21
C LEU A 225 15.33 -4.41 -7.29
N ALA A 226 14.77 -4.89 -6.18
CA ALA A 226 14.03 -6.14 -6.15
C ALA A 226 12.78 -6.09 -7.06
N ILE A 227 12.02 -4.99 -7.02
CA ILE A 227 10.83 -4.78 -7.88
C ILE A 227 11.24 -4.71 -9.36
N GLU A 228 12.29 -3.94 -9.68
CA GLU A 228 12.80 -3.78 -11.05
C GLU A 228 13.32 -5.12 -11.59
N GLN A 229 14.01 -5.91 -10.77
CA GLN A 229 14.45 -7.25 -11.12
C GLN A 229 13.26 -8.18 -11.42
N GLU A 230 12.21 -8.16 -10.60
CA GLU A 230 11.01 -8.98 -10.84
C GLU A 230 10.31 -8.60 -12.15
N PHE A 231 10.23 -7.30 -12.46
CA PHE A 231 9.71 -6.85 -13.75
C PHE A 231 10.56 -7.30 -14.93
N GLU A 232 11.88 -7.27 -14.79
CA GLU A 232 12.80 -7.71 -15.83
C GLU A 232 12.71 -9.22 -16.05
N CYS A 233 12.63 -10.00 -14.97
CA CYS A 233 12.36 -11.44 -15.00
C CYS A 233 11.06 -11.74 -15.75
N LEU A 234 9.97 -11.02 -15.44
CA LEU A 234 8.69 -11.17 -16.15
C LEU A 234 8.79 -10.79 -17.64
N ARG A 235 9.54 -9.73 -17.96
CA ARG A 235 9.78 -9.32 -19.35
C ARG A 235 10.50 -10.43 -20.11
N LEU A 236 11.58 -10.98 -19.54
CA LEU A 236 12.32 -12.08 -20.12
C LEU A 236 11.43 -13.32 -20.28
N TRP A 237 10.66 -13.70 -19.25
CA TRP A 237 9.71 -14.80 -19.31
C TRP A 237 8.74 -14.71 -20.49
N LYS A 238 8.19 -13.51 -20.77
CA LYS A 238 7.28 -13.28 -21.90
C LYS A 238 7.96 -13.43 -23.26
N THR A 239 9.29 -13.29 -23.35
CA THR A 239 10.04 -13.51 -24.60
C THR A 239 10.33 -14.99 -24.89
N LEU A 240 10.21 -15.85 -23.89
CA LEU A 240 10.46 -17.29 -24.02
C LEU A 240 9.27 -17.96 -24.73
N LYS A 241 9.57 -18.61 -25.86
CA LYS A 241 8.57 -19.17 -26.78
C LYS A 241 8.20 -20.61 -26.47
N THR A 242 9.09 -21.37 -25.81
CA THR A 242 8.86 -22.78 -25.50
C THR A 242 8.64 -23.01 -24.01
N ALA A 243 7.99 -24.13 -23.68
CA ALA A 243 7.78 -24.54 -22.29
C ALA A 243 9.10 -24.91 -21.60
N ASP A 244 10.08 -25.41 -22.36
CA ASP A 244 11.41 -25.78 -21.85
C ASP A 244 12.26 -24.54 -21.51
N ASP A 245 12.24 -23.52 -22.36
CA ASP A 245 12.92 -22.24 -22.09
C ASP A 245 12.37 -21.60 -20.80
N ARG A 246 11.05 -21.66 -20.63
CA ARG A 246 10.34 -21.21 -19.43
C ARG A 246 10.75 -22.03 -18.20
N ALA A 247 10.78 -23.37 -18.29
CA ALA A 247 11.22 -24.20 -17.17
C ALA A 247 12.66 -23.88 -16.73
N GLN A 248 13.59 -23.71 -17.67
CA GLN A 248 14.98 -23.35 -17.40
C GLN A 248 15.13 -21.94 -16.80
N ALA A 249 14.34 -20.97 -17.27
CA ALA A 249 14.36 -19.62 -16.70
C ALA A 249 13.81 -19.59 -15.26
N LEU A 250 12.75 -20.36 -14.95
CA LEU A 250 12.25 -20.50 -13.58
C LEU A 250 13.29 -21.12 -12.65
N GLU A 251 14.03 -22.12 -13.13
CA GLU A 251 15.10 -22.76 -12.37
C GLU A 251 16.28 -21.81 -12.13
N PHE A 252 16.69 -21.05 -13.15
CA PHE A 252 17.70 -20.00 -13.02
C PHE A 252 17.28 -18.91 -12.02
N MET A 253 16.07 -18.36 -12.13
CA MET A 253 15.56 -17.32 -11.22
C MET A 253 15.46 -17.81 -9.77
N ARG A 254 15.15 -19.10 -9.56
CA ARG A 254 15.15 -19.72 -8.22
C ARG A 254 16.58 -19.84 -7.66
N ASN A 255 17.56 -20.14 -8.51
CA ASN A 255 18.95 -20.39 -8.10
C ASN A 255 19.77 -19.10 -7.90
N VAL A 256 19.48 -18.02 -8.65
CA VAL A 256 20.13 -16.71 -8.44
C VAL A 256 19.77 -16.11 -7.07
N GLY A 257 18.60 -16.44 -6.51
CA GLY A 257 18.22 -16.05 -5.15
C GLY A 257 18.89 -16.86 -4.03
N SER A 258 19.54 -17.98 -4.35
CA SER A 258 20.21 -18.86 -3.38
C SER A 258 21.74 -18.77 -3.39
N GLU A 259 22.37 -18.32 -4.48
CA GLU A 259 23.83 -18.21 -4.59
C GLU A 259 24.39 -16.87 -4.05
N GLY A 260 23.51 -15.95 -3.62
CA GLY A 260 23.88 -14.68 -2.98
C GLY A 260 23.68 -14.64 -1.46
N ARG A 261 23.46 -15.78 -0.80
CA ARG A 261 23.34 -15.88 0.67
C ARG A 261 24.63 -16.36 1.31
#